data_AF-A0A0F9AR36-F1
#
_entry.id   AF-A0A0F9AR36-F1
#
_cell.length_a   1.000
_cell.length_b   1.000
_cell.length_c   1.000
_cell.angle_alpha   90.00
_cell.angle_beta   90.00
_cell.angle_gamma   90.00
#
_symmetry.space_group_name_H-M   'P 1'
#
loop_
_entity.id
_entity.type
_entity.pdbx_description
1 polymer ?
#
loop_
_entity_poly.entity_id
_entity_poly.type
_entity_poly.pdbx_seq_one_letter_code
_entity_poly.pdbx_strand_id
1 'polypeptide(L)' 'VTLGGFFDDTVTTGPDAIFNAIGNTTTRTLKFTWGGTKTSSVENVIKRYDRKPTRGELTAFEVELQPTGAVTEV' A
#
# COMPACT_ATOMS: atom_id res chain seq x y z
N VAL A 1 2.55 5.43 7.23
CA VAL A 1 3.02 4.06 6.96
C VAL A 1 3.65 4.06 5.58
N THR A 2 4.86 3.55 5.44
CA THR A 2 5.52 3.46 4.13
C THR A 2 5.64 1.99 3.76
N LEU A 3 5.17 1.64 2.56
CA LEU A 3 5.25 0.29 2.02
C LEU A 3 6.00 0.34 0.69
N GLY A 4 6.72 -0.72 0.37
CA GLY A 4 7.41 -0.84 -0.90
C GLY A 4 7.57 -2.29 -1.33
N GLY A 5 7.89 -2.48 -2.60
CA GLY A 5 8.07 -3.80 -3.19
C GLY A 5 8.46 -3.69 -4.66
N PHE A 6 8.38 -4.81 -5.37
CA PHE A 6 8.60 -4.84 -6.81
C PHE A 6 7.31 -4.53 -7.56
N PHE A 7 7.46 -3.78 -8.65
CA PHE A 7 6.35 -3.41 -9.51
C PHE A 7 5.84 -4.62 -10.29
N ASP A 8 4.52 -4.77 -10.30
CA ASP A 8 3.75 -5.75 -11.06
C ASP A 8 2.71 -4.98 -11.88
N ASP A 9 2.59 -5.28 -13.17
CA ASP A 9 1.70 -4.58 -14.10
C ASP A 9 0.28 -5.16 -14.15
N THR A 10 -0.04 -6.13 -13.28
CA THR A 10 -1.39 -6.69 -13.18
C THR A 10 -2.44 -5.60 -12.96
N VAL A 11 -3.38 -5.51 -13.90
CA VAL A 11 -4.34 -4.38 -14.02
C VAL A 11 -5.29 -4.24 -12.82
N THR A 12 -5.54 -5.30 -12.05
CA THR A 12 -6.50 -5.28 -10.93
C THR A 12 -5.86 -5.30 -9.55
N THR A 13 -4.67 -5.89 -9.42
CA THR A 13 -4.01 -6.12 -8.13
C THR A 13 -2.59 -5.55 -8.06
N GLY A 14 -2.05 -5.07 -9.17
CA GLY A 14 -0.73 -4.44 -9.22
C GLY A 14 -0.71 -3.11 -8.46
N PRO A 15 0.49 -2.66 -8.01
CA PRO A 15 0.64 -1.43 -7.26
C PRO A 15 0.08 -0.19 -7.97
N ASP A 16 0.14 -0.11 -9.30
CA ASP A 16 -0.44 1.04 -10.02
C ASP A 16 -1.97 1.06 -9.90
N ALA A 17 -2.63 -0.09 -10.10
CA ALA A 17 -4.08 -0.21 -10.00
C ALA A 17 -4.62 0.14 -8.61
N ILE A 18 -3.84 -0.14 -7.56
CA ILE A 18 -4.24 0.08 -6.18
C ILE A 18 -3.84 1.47 -5.68
N PHE A 19 -2.61 1.91 -5.95
CA PHE A 19 -1.99 3.07 -5.29
C PHE A 19 -1.85 4.31 -6.18
N ASN A 20 -2.07 4.22 -7.49
CA ASN A 20 -2.08 5.38 -8.40
C ASN A 20 -3.39 6.19 -8.28
N ALA A 21 -3.70 6.64 -7.07
CA ALA A 21 -4.91 7.37 -6.71
C ALA A 21 -4.62 8.43 -5.63
N ILE A 22 -3.45 9.07 -5.71
CA ILE A 22 -3.01 10.10 -4.76
C ILE A 22 -4.04 11.25 -4.72
N GLY A 23 -4.41 11.68 -3.52
CA GLY A 23 -5.42 12.74 -3.34
C GLY A 23 -6.87 12.27 -3.45
N ASN A 24 -7.12 11.00 -3.75
CA ASN A 24 -8.44 10.40 -3.60
C ASN A 24 -8.80 10.30 -2.11
N THR A 25 -9.99 10.74 -1.75
CA THR A 25 -10.52 10.68 -0.37
C THR A 25 -11.07 9.30 0.00
N THR A 26 -11.22 8.41 -0.98
CA THR A 26 -11.60 7.01 -0.76
C THR A 26 -10.51 6.32 0.05
N THR A 27 -10.86 5.78 1.21
CA THR A 27 -9.92 5.09 2.09
C THR A 27 -9.59 3.69 1.57
N ARG A 28 -8.43 3.18 1.97
CA ARG A 28 -7.93 1.83 1.74
C ARG A 28 -7.61 1.19 3.08
N THR A 29 -8.16 0.00 3.30
CA THR A 29 -7.83 -0.80 4.48
C THR A 29 -6.44 -1.42 4.34
N LEU A 30 -5.50 -1.01 5.19
CA LEU A 30 -4.27 -1.76 5.39
C LEU A 30 -4.55 -2.85 6.43
N LYS A 31 -4.38 -4.11 6.04
CA LYS A 31 -4.49 -5.26 6.94
C LYS A 31 -3.18 -6.04 6.92
N PHE A 32 -2.63 -6.33 8.08
CA PHE A 32 -1.46 -7.20 8.22
C PHE A 32 -1.73 -8.29 9.25
N THR A 33 -1.22 -9.48 8.96
CA THR A 33 -1.34 -10.65 9.82
C THR A 33 -0.05 -10.83 10.62
N TRP A 34 -0.17 -11.10 11.91
CA TRP A 34 0.93 -11.38 12.83
C TRP A 34 0.56 -12.56 13.72
N GLY A 35 1.54 -13.31 14.21
CA GLY A 35 1.28 -14.44 15.10
C GLY A 35 0.34 -15.53 14.53
N GLY A 36 0.41 -15.77 13.22
CA GLY A 36 -0.39 -16.78 12.52
C GLY A 36 -1.79 -16.30 12.14
N THR A 37 -2.70 -16.19 13.10
CA THR A 37 -4.11 -15.85 12.85
C THR A 37 -4.49 -14.43 13.28
N LYS A 38 -3.63 -13.75 14.04
CA LYS A 38 -3.95 -12.42 14.55
C LYS A 38 -3.76 -11.40 13.44
N THR A 39 -4.62 -10.40 13.40
CA THR A 39 -4.59 -9.37 12.37
C THR A 39 -4.75 -8.01 13.00
N SER A 40 -4.04 -7.02 12.46
CA SER A 40 -4.31 -5.61 12.72
C SER A 40 -4.73 -4.96 11.41
N SER A 41 -5.77 -4.13 11.46
CA SER A 41 -6.29 -3.40 10.31
C SER A 41 -6.54 -1.94 10.61
N VAL A 42 -6.29 -1.07 9.64
CA VAL A 42 -6.51 0.38 9.75
C VAL A 42 -6.89 0.97 8.40
N GLU A 43 -7.83 1.92 8.39
CA GLU A 43 -8.18 2.70 7.21
C GLU A 43 -7.14 3.78 6.92
N ASN A 44 -6.79 3.98 5.65
CA ASN A 44 -5.77 4.95 5.22
C ASN A 44 -6.17 5.68 3.96
N VAL A 45 -5.62 6.88 3.76
CA VAL A 45 -5.58 7.55 2.46
C VAL A 45 -4.19 7.44 1.85
N ILE A 46 -4.13 7.48 0.52
CA ILE A 46 -2.86 7.45 -0.23
C ILE A 46 -2.33 8.87 -0.32
N LYS A 47 -1.18 9.10 0.31
CA LYS A 47 -0.53 10.42 0.36
C LYS A 47 0.50 10.60 -0.74
N ARG A 48 1.17 9.51 -1.10
CA ARG A 48 2.23 9.49 -2.13
C ARG A 48 2.36 8.09 -2.71
N TYR A 49 2.64 8.01 -4.00
CA TYR A 49 2.97 6.77 -4.71
C TYR A 49 4.02 7.07 -5.77
N ASP A 50 5.14 6.37 -5.72
CA ASP A 50 6.25 6.51 -6.66
C ASP A 50 6.66 5.17 -7.24
N ARG A 51 6.97 5.18 -8.54
CA ARG A 51 7.66 4.11 -9.25
C ARG A 51 9.14 4.45 -9.31
N LYS A 52 9.99 3.55 -8.83
CA LYS A 52 11.44 3.71 -8.73
C LYS A 52 12.10 2.76 -9.74
N PRO A 53 12.38 3.22 -10.98
CA PRO A 53 13.14 2.43 -11.92
C PRO A 53 14.57 2.25 -11.39
N THR A 54 15.00 1.00 -11.26
CA THR A 54 16.31 0.64 -10.71
C THR A 54 17.16 0.00 -11.81
N ARG A 55 18.45 0.33 -11.87
CA ARG A 55 19.36 -0.24 -12.87
C ARG A 55 19.93 -1.57 -12.38
N GLY A 56 19.68 -2.65 -13.12
CA GLY A 56 20.17 -3.99 -12.78
C GLY A 56 19.24 -4.80 -11.87
N GLU A 57 18.03 -4.30 -11.58
CA GLU A 57 17.03 -4.94 -10.73
C GLU A 57 15.62 -4.71 -11.31
N LEU A 58 14.61 -5.35 -10.72
CA LEU A 58 13.21 -5.07 -11.05
C LEU A 58 12.83 -3.64 -10.63
N THR A 59 11.95 -3.01 -11.39
CA THR A 59 11.35 -1.72 -11.01
C THR A 59 10.72 -1.85 -9.63
N ALA A 60 11.08 -0.97 -8.70
CA ALA A 60 10.48 -0.94 -7.38
C ALA A 60 9.32 0.07 -7.34
N PHE A 61 8.46 -0.05 -6.34
CA PHE A 61 7.48 0.97 -5.99
C PHE A 61 7.56 1.31 -4.50
N GLU A 62 7.12 2.52 -4.16
CA GLU A 62 6.94 2.97 -2.79
C GLU A 62 5.63 3.74 -2.66
N VAL A 63 4.90 3.50 -1.57
CA VAL A 63 3.66 4.19 -1.24
C VAL A 63 3.71 4.68 0.20
N GLU A 64 3.28 5.93 0.41
CA GLU A 64 3.05 6.49 1.73
C GLU A 64 1.54 6.53 2.00
N LEU A 65 1.13 5.79 3.02
CA LEU A 65 -0.23 5.72 3.52
C LEU A 65 -0.36 6.54 4.80
N GLN A 66 -1.44 7.31 4.91
CA GLN A 66 -1.78 8.06 6.10
C GLN A 66 -3.02 7.43 6.77
N PRO A 67 -2.88 6.86 7.98
CA PRO A 67 -4.02 6.34 8.73
C PRO A 67 -5.06 7.43 9.03
N THR A 68 -6.33 7.08 8.91
CA THR A 68 -7.46 7.99 9.16
C THR A 68 -8.33 7.58 10.34
N GLY A 69 -8.10 6.39 10.91
CA GLY A 69 -8.91 5.83 12.00
C GLY A 69 -8.10 5.04 13.01
N ALA A 70 -8.82 4.44 13.96
CA ALA A 70 -8.23 3.56 14.97
C ALA A 70 -7.81 2.21 14.36
N VAL A 71 -6.74 1.63 14.90
CA VAL A 71 -6.33 0.27 14.58
C VAL A 71 -7.31 -0.71 15.22
N THR A 72 -7.81 -1.66 14.44
CA THR A 72 -8.64 -2.78 14.92
C THR A 72 -7.79 -4.05 14.94
N GLU A 73 -7.85 -4.81 16.03
CA GLU A 73 -7.09 -6.05 16.20
C GLU A 73 -8.03 -7.23 16.49
N VAL A 74 -7.76 -8.38 15.85
CA VAL A 74 -8.52 -9.64 15.98
C VAL A 74 -7.56 -10.81 16.05
#